data_AF-A0A0F9E3G1-F1
#
_entry.id   AF-A0A0F9E3G1-F1
#
_cell.length_a   1.000
_cell.length_b   1.000
_cell.length_c   1.000
_cell.angle_alpha   90.00
_cell.angle_beta   90.00
_cell.angle_gamma   90.00
#
_symmetry.space_group_name_H-M   'P 1'
#
loop_
_entity.id
_entity.type
_entity.pdbx_description
1 polymer ?
#
loop_
_entity_poly.entity_id
_entity_poly.type
_entity_poly.pdbx_seq_one_letter_code
_entity_poly.pdbx_strand_id
1 'polypeptide(L)' 'MSEQKAQVREKPEELIHAKQLIDECKLDDARRLLRNFEEKGGYTLYDIVLCHFLKCKLLLWQGLYEDLVKL' A
#
# COMPACT_ATOMS: atom_id res chain seq x y z
N MET A 1 -27.71 19.61 0.10
CA MET A 1 -26.62 18.68 0.47
C MET A 1 -25.79 18.48 -0.78
N SER A 2 -24.67 19.20 -0.91
CA SER A 2 -23.83 19.09 -2.11
C SER A 2 -23.21 17.70 -2.14
N GLU A 3 -23.58 16.90 -3.15
CA GLU A 3 -22.90 15.66 -3.49
C GLU A 3 -21.44 16.00 -3.80
N GLN A 4 -20.55 15.75 -2.83
CA GLN A 4 -19.13 15.68 -3.11
C GLN A 4 -18.94 14.53 -4.08
N LYS A 5 -18.88 14.85 -5.38
CA LYS A 5 -18.36 13.95 -6.41
C LYS A 5 -17.00 13.49 -5.90
N ALA A 6 -16.94 12.27 -5.38
CA ALA A 6 -15.69 11.57 -5.17
C ALA A 6 -15.03 11.50 -6.54
N GLN A 7 -14.15 12.46 -6.82
CA GLN A 7 -13.24 12.36 -7.96
C GLN A 7 -12.60 10.99 -7.80
N VAL A 8 -12.84 10.11 -8.76
CA VAL A 8 -12.16 8.83 -8.86
C VAL A 8 -10.69 9.19 -9.05
N ARG A 9 -9.97 9.40 -7.94
CA ARG A 9 -8.54 9.60 -7.95
C ARG A 9 -7.97 8.25 -8.35
N GLU A 10 -7.29 8.24 -9.48
CA GLU A 10 -6.51 7.08 -9.90
C GLU A 10 -5.58 6.73 -8.74
N LYS A 11 -5.72 5.50 -8.24
CA LYS A 11 -4.81 4.98 -7.23
C LYS A 11 -3.40 5.01 -7.82
N PRO A 12 -2.37 5.35 -7.03
CA PRO A 12 -1.01 5.30 -7.51
C PRO A 12 -0.74 3.93 -8.13
N GLU A 13 -0.27 3.91 -9.38
CA GLU A 13 0.02 2.67 -10.12
C GLU A 13 0.95 1.76 -9.33
N GLU A 14 1.89 2.36 -8.59
CA GLU A 14 2.78 1.70 -7.64
C GLU A 14 1.98 0.88 -6.60
N LEU A 15 0.96 1.44 -5.94
CA LEU A 15 0.17 0.71 -4.94
C LEU A 15 -0.69 -0.41 -5.56
N ILE A 16 -1.19 -0.19 -6.78
CA ILE A 16 -1.90 -1.25 -7.53
C ILE A 16 -0.96 -2.41 -7.82
N HIS A 17 0.24 -2.11 -8.31
CA HIS A 17 1.24 -3.12 -8.65
C HIS A 17 1.78 -3.84 -7.40
N ALA A 18 2.02 -3.14 -6.29
CA ALA A 18 2.39 -3.76 -5.02
C ALA A 18 1.35 -4.79 -4.55
N LYS A 19 0.05 -4.47 -4.71
CA LYS A 19 -1.01 -5.41 -4.37
C LYS A 19 -0.94 -6.69 -5.23
N GLN A 20 -0.73 -6.56 -6.54
CA GLN A 20 -0.59 -7.70 -7.45
C GLN A 20 0.62 -8.57 -7.07
N LEU A 21 1.76 -7.94 -6.77
CA LEU A 21 2.96 -8.66 -6.32
C LEU A 21 2.73 -9.43 -5.01
N ILE A 22 1.97 -8.87 -4.07
CA ILE A 22 1.57 -9.58 -2.84
C ILE A 22 0.66 -10.77 -3.19
N ASP A 23 -0.32 -10.58 -4.07
CA ASP A 23 -1.25 -11.64 -4.50
C ASP A 23 -0.52 -12.78 -5.25
N GLU A 24 0.59 -12.48 -5.93
CA GLU A 24 1.47 -13.45 -6.60
C GLU A 24 2.59 -14.01 -5.69
N CYS A 25 2.57 -13.72 -4.38
CA CYS A 25 3.62 -14.10 -3.42
C CYS A 25 5.04 -13.60 -3.77
N LYS A 26 5.18 -12.55 -4.60
CA LYS A 26 6.44 -11.86 -4.90
C LYS A 26 6.73 -10.80 -3.82
N LEU A 27 6.90 -11.27 -2.58
CA LEU A 27 6.91 -10.42 -1.40
C LEU A 27 8.10 -9.44 -1.35
N ASP A 28 9.27 -9.85 -1.87
CA ASP A 28 10.45 -8.98 -1.91
C ASP A 28 10.26 -7.78 -2.86
N ASP A 29 9.70 -8.03 -4.04
CA ASP A 29 9.41 -6.99 -5.01
C ASP A 29 8.33 -6.03 -4.49
N ALA A 30 7.26 -6.59 -3.91
CA ALA A 30 6.21 -5.78 -3.27
C ALA A 30 6.79 -4.87 -2.17
N ARG A 31 7.67 -5.41 -1.32
CA ARG A 31 8.32 -4.65 -0.25
C ARG A 31 9.21 -3.54 -0.78
N ARG A 32 10.02 -3.80 -1.82
CA ARG A 32 10.85 -2.77 -2.47
C ARG A 32 9.97 -1.66 -3.05
N LEU A 33 8.88 -2.02 -3.70
CA LEU A 33 7.98 -1.06 -4.33
C LEU A 33 7.28 -0.16 -3.31
N LEU A 34 6.80 -0.72 -2.19
CA LEU A 34 6.17 0.05 -1.11
C LEU A 34 7.17 1.01 -0.44
N ARG A 35 8.44 0.60 -0.27
CA ARG A 35 9.50 1.49 0.25
C ARG A 35 9.75 2.68 -0.69
N ASN A 36 9.88 2.42 -1.98
CA ASN A 36 10.08 3.48 -2.98
C ASN A 36 8.91 4.46 -3.01
N PHE A 37 7.68 3.94 -2.86
CA PHE A 37 6.49 4.75 -2.70
C PHE A 37 6.60 5.66 -1.46
N GLU A 38 6.97 5.13 -0.28
CA GLU A 38 7.11 5.96 0.93
C GLU A 38 8.19 7.04 0.80
N GLU A 39 9.34 6.72 0.19
CA GLU A 39 10.47 7.63 0.01
C GLU A 39 10.16 8.80 -0.95
N LYS A 40 9.33 8.57 -1.97
CA LYS A 40 8.99 9.58 -2.98
C LYS A 40 8.12 10.72 -2.41
N GLY A 41 7.29 10.43 -1.41
CA GLY A 41 6.43 11.42 -0.75
C GLY A 41 5.43 12.13 -1.68
N GLY A 42 4.76 13.16 -1.17
CA GLY A 42 3.79 13.96 -1.96
C GLY A 42 2.42 13.31 -2.18
N TYR A 43 2.13 12.22 -1.46
CA TYR A 43 0.89 11.47 -1.61
C TYR A 43 -0.22 11.97 -0.69
N THR A 44 -1.44 11.57 -1.02
CA THR A 44 -2.62 11.91 -0.23
C THR A 44 -2.71 11.01 1.01
N LEU A 45 -3.47 11.43 2.02
CA LEU A 45 -3.75 10.58 3.18
C LEU A 45 -4.35 9.22 2.78
N TYR A 46 -5.19 9.20 1.73
CA TYR A 46 -5.76 7.96 1.21
C TYR A 46 -4.68 6.99 0.71
N ASP A 47 -3.71 7.49 -0.05
CA ASP A 47 -2.64 6.67 -0.59
C ASP A 47 -1.70 6.18 0.52
N ILE A 48 -1.44 7.02 1.53
CA ILE A 48 -0.67 6.66 2.71
C ILE A 48 -1.37 5.51 3.46
N VAL A 49 -2.67 5.64 3.73
CA VAL A 49 -3.45 4.58 4.41
C VAL A 49 -3.45 3.29 3.58
N LEU A 50 -3.58 3.39 2.26
CA LEU A 50 -3.52 2.23 1.37
C LEU A 50 -2.14 1.56 1.39
N CYS A 51 -1.05 2.34 1.40
CA CYS A 51 0.30 1.82 1.57
C CYS A 51 0.46 1.03 2.88
N HIS A 52 -0.01 1.58 4.01
CA HIS A 52 0.04 0.91 5.31
C HIS A 52 -0.77 -0.39 5.29
N PHE A 53 -1.97 -0.37 4.70
CA PHE A 53 -2.78 -1.58 4.53
C PHE A 53 -2.05 -2.68 3.74
N LEU A 54 -1.36 -2.32 2.66
CA LEU A 54 -0.56 -3.27 1.87
C LEU A 54 0.65 -3.80 2.63
N LYS A 55 1.32 -2.96 3.44
CA LYS A 55 2.41 -3.39 4.34
C LYS A 55 1.91 -4.40 5.37
N CYS A 56 0.73 -4.18 5.95
CA CYS A 56 0.11 -5.16 6.84
C CYS A 56 -0.18 -6.48 6.13
N LYS A 57 -0.77 -6.43 4.93
CA LYS A 57 -1.02 -7.64 4.14
C LYS A 57 0.29 -8.39 3.85
N LEU A 58 1.35 -7.67 3.49
CA LEU A 58 2.66 -8.24 3.24
C LEU A 58 3.25 -8.94 4.47
N LEU A 59 3.20 -8.31 5.64
CA LEU A 59 3.67 -8.89 6.90
C LEU A 59 2.87 -10.14 7.30
N LEU A 60 1.56 -10.15 7.08
CA LEU A 60 0.72 -11.34 7.27
C LEU A 60 1.19 -12.51 6.41
N TRP A 61 1.46 -12.26 5.12
CA TRP A 61 1.99 -13.29 4.20
C TRP A 61 3.39 -13.78 4.58
N GLN A 62 4.19 -12.95 5.27
CA GLN A 62 5.51 -13.34 5.79
C GLN A 62 5.44 -14.04 7.15
N GLY A 63 4.27 -14.13 7.78
CA GLY A 63 4.13 -14.64 9.15
C GLY A 63 4.74 -13.73 10.23
N LEU A 64 5.01 -12.46 9.90
CA LEU A 64 5.65 -11.49 10.79
C LEU A 64 4.61 -10.67 11.57
N TYR A 65 3.82 -11.37 12.39
CA TYR A 65 2.69 -10.78 13.10
C TYR A 65 3.11 -9.73 14.15
N GLU A 66 4.28 -9.90 14.77
CA GLU A 66 4.78 -8.95 15.77
C GLU A 66 5.11 -7.57 15.15
N ASP A 67 5.47 -7.55 13.87
CA ASP A 67 5.78 -6.31 13.16
C ASP A 67 4.52 -5.60 12.64
N LEU A 68 3.36 -6.28 12.60
CA LEU A 68 2.07 -5.64 12.30
C LEU A 68 1.66 -4.61 13.37
N VAL A 69 1.97 -4.90 14.64
CA VAL A 69 1.58 -4.06 15.77
C VAL A 69 2.40 -2.77 15.85
N LYS A 70 3.54 -2.72 15.15
CA LYS A 70 4.47 -1.59 15.13
C LYS A 70 4.24 -0.62 13.97
N LEU A 71 3.31 -0.94 13.07
CA LEU A 71 3.02 -0.22 11.83
C LEU A 71 1.92 0.82 12.02
#